data_AF-F2SC72-F1
#
_entry.id   AF-F2SC72-F1
#
_cell.length_a   1.000
_cell.length_b   1.000
_cell.length_c   1.000
_cell.angle_alpha   90.00
_cell.angle_beta   90.00
_cell.angle_gamma   90.00
#
_symmetry.space_group_name_H-M   'P 1'
#
loop_
_entity.id
_entity.type
_entity.pdbx_description
1 polymer ?
#
loop_
_entity_poly.entity_id
_entity_poly.type
_entity_poly.pdbx_seq_one_letter_code
_entity_poly.pdbx_strand_id
1 'polypeptide(L)'
;MSDITITNSNVCASARKRPFTIQGAIDERSQDKITVWGRKGTTSALGGVACLAMMVVCPMITIFWWTSLSHYDGSLYHAGVSMVKTGLIPFFIQNTPGTTLPVVTVYACWTLSHVILYSFLPGTRCKGQLTPAGNLLEYKINGFLACIVSLLLAGALHYYGLFDLAFVAQNWGSFVCLFNIYGLLLALVFYIKAHVSPTHPEDRKFSGENYK
;
A
#
# COMPACT_ATOMS: atom_id res chain seq x y z
N MET A 1 -54.70 -18.81 -11.49
CA MET A 1 -54.14 -17.93 -10.46
C MET A 1 -52.65 -18.23 -10.41
N SER A 2 -51.89 -17.18 -10.65
CA SER A 2 -50.43 -17.11 -10.80
C SER A 2 -49.67 -17.64 -9.60
N ASP A 3 -48.52 -18.25 -9.84
CA ASP A 3 -47.33 -17.94 -9.04
C ASP A 3 -46.08 -17.95 -9.92
N ILE A 4 -45.48 -16.77 -10.00
CA ILE A 4 -44.21 -16.46 -10.64
C ILE A 4 -43.15 -16.62 -9.56
N THR A 5 -42.18 -17.52 -9.75
CA THR A 5 -40.99 -17.57 -8.90
C THR A 5 -39.75 -17.24 -9.72
N ILE A 6 -39.18 -16.10 -9.34
CA ILE A 6 -38.08 -15.38 -9.98
C ILE A 6 -36.78 -16.20 -9.94
N THR A 7 -36.18 -16.38 -11.11
CA THR A 7 -34.80 -16.82 -11.29
C THR A 7 -33.84 -15.77 -10.73
N ASN A 8 -33.13 -16.09 -9.64
CA ASN A 8 -31.97 -15.32 -9.21
C ASN A 8 -30.70 -16.07 -9.64
N SER A 9 -30.20 -15.71 -10.83
CA SER A 9 -28.89 -16.09 -11.33
C SER A 9 -27.82 -15.27 -10.60
N ASN A 10 -27.13 -15.88 -9.64
CA ASN A 10 -25.79 -15.47 -9.20
C ASN A 10 -25.06 -16.71 -8.64
N VAL A 11 -24.78 -17.64 -9.55
CA VAL A 11 -23.92 -18.80 -9.28
C VAL A 11 -22.48 -18.35 -9.52
N CYS A 12 -21.76 -18.00 -8.46
CA CYS A 12 -20.32 -18.11 -8.43
C CYS A 12 -19.96 -19.48 -7.84
N ALA A 13 -19.27 -20.28 -8.63
CA ALA A 13 -18.64 -21.57 -8.31
C ALA A 13 -19.56 -22.77 -8.00
N SER A 14 -19.63 -23.67 -9.00
CA SER A 14 -20.04 -25.07 -8.87
C SER A 14 -19.17 -25.81 -7.84
N ALA A 15 -19.64 -25.92 -6.59
CA ALA A 15 -19.11 -26.89 -5.64
C ALA A 15 -19.79 -28.25 -5.87
N ARG A 16 -19.02 -29.22 -6.37
CA ARG A 16 -19.43 -30.62 -6.54
C ARG A 16 -19.85 -31.20 -5.18
N LYS A 17 -21.16 -31.39 -4.96
CA LYS A 17 -21.69 -32.07 -3.76
C LYS A 17 -21.30 -33.55 -3.78
N ARG A 18 -20.19 -33.90 -3.10
CA ARG A 18 -19.99 -35.29 -2.64
C ARG A 18 -20.67 -35.45 -1.28
N PRO A 19 -21.25 -36.62 -0.95
CA PRO A 19 -21.79 -36.87 0.37
C PRO A 19 -20.69 -36.72 1.42
N PHE A 20 -20.94 -35.86 2.41
CA PHE A 20 -20.01 -35.56 3.50
C PHE A 20 -20.10 -36.68 4.53
N THR A 21 -19.21 -37.67 4.43
CA THR A 21 -19.08 -38.74 5.44
C THR A 21 -18.33 -38.18 6.65
N ILE A 22 -18.99 -38.14 7.81
CA ILE A 22 -18.44 -37.61 9.08
C ILE A 22 -17.06 -38.21 9.39
N GLN A 23 -16.86 -39.51 9.13
CA GLN A 23 -15.61 -40.20 9.44
C GLN A 23 -14.40 -39.79 8.58
N GLY A 24 -14.61 -39.30 7.35
CA GLY A 24 -13.52 -38.78 6.50
C GLY A 24 -13.09 -37.36 6.88
N ALA A 25 -14.01 -36.56 7.41
CA ALA A 25 -13.76 -35.17 7.81
C ALA A 25 -12.97 -35.04 9.13
N ILE A 26 -12.94 -36.09 9.94
CA ILE A 26 -12.13 -36.17 11.16
C ILE A 26 -10.70 -36.67 10.86
N ASP A 27 -10.55 -37.52 9.84
CA ASP A 27 -9.25 -38.08 9.41
C ASP A 27 -8.45 -37.09 8.56
N GLU A 28 -9.09 -36.32 7.66
CA GLU A 28 -8.45 -35.20 6.93
C GLU A 28 -8.09 -34.00 7.84
N ARG A 29 -8.65 -33.93 9.06
CA ARG A 29 -8.27 -32.94 10.08
C ARG A 29 -6.99 -33.34 10.82
N SER A 30 -6.48 -34.55 10.60
CA SER A 30 -5.20 -35.00 11.13
C SER A 30 -4.05 -34.39 10.31
N GLN A 31 -3.46 -33.32 10.84
CA GLN A 31 -2.21 -32.73 10.35
C GLN A 31 -2.22 -32.19 8.92
N ASP A 32 -3.30 -31.54 8.49
CA ASP A 32 -3.13 -30.50 7.49
C ASP A 32 -2.31 -29.40 8.16
N LYS A 33 -0.99 -29.40 7.93
CA LYS A 33 -0.06 -28.40 8.46
C LYS A 33 -0.70 -27.05 8.17
N ILE A 34 -1.24 -26.40 9.20
CA ILE A 34 -1.69 -25.01 9.07
C ILE A 34 -0.48 -24.30 8.49
N THR A 35 -0.55 -23.93 7.21
CA THR A 35 0.55 -23.24 6.56
C THR A 35 0.56 -21.87 7.19
N VAL A 36 1.27 -21.75 8.31
CA VAL A 36 1.47 -20.49 8.99
C VAL A 36 2.23 -19.61 8.02
N TRP A 37 1.47 -18.77 7.30
CA TRP A 37 2.03 -17.79 6.41
C TRP A 37 2.63 -16.69 7.27
N GLY A 38 3.93 -16.49 7.14
CA GLY A 38 4.68 -15.58 7.99
C GLY A 38 6.12 -16.03 8.16
N ARG A 39 6.89 -15.22 8.90
CA ARG A 39 8.31 -15.45 9.14
C ARG A 39 8.57 -16.83 9.76
N LYS A 40 9.33 -17.67 9.05
CA LYS A 40 9.69 -19.04 9.41
C LYS A 40 11.03 -19.17 10.17
N GLY A 41 11.78 -18.07 10.33
CA GLY A 41 13.12 -18.10 10.93
C GLY A 41 13.53 -16.79 11.60
N THR A 42 14.67 -16.84 12.28
CA THR A 42 15.26 -15.68 12.97
C THR A 42 15.87 -14.70 11.97
N THR A 43 15.82 -13.42 12.29
CA THR A 43 16.38 -12.35 11.45
C THR A 43 17.88 -12.21 11.72
N SER A 44 18.71 -12.34 10.68
CA SER A 44 20.15 -12.07 10.79
C SER A 44 20.41 -10.56 10.89
N ALA A 45 21.50 -10.17 11.57
CA ALA A 45 21.92 -8.77 11.65
C ALA A 45 22.17 -8.17 10.25
N LEU A 46 22.73 -8.96 9.34
CA LEU A 46 22.92 -8.58 7.93
C LEU A 46 21.59 -8.25 7.24
N GLY A 47 20.53 -9.03 7.51
CA GLY A 47 19.19 -8.75 6.99
C GLY A 47 18.65 -7.41 7.49
N GLY A 48 18.88 -7.08 8.76
CA GLY A 48 18.54 -5.76 9.32
C GLY A 48 19.28 -4.61 8.63
N VAL A 49 20.60 -4.74 8.45
CA VAL A 49 21.43 -3.76 7.73
C VAL A 49 20.96 -3.61 6.27
N ALA A 50 20.65 -4.71 5.58
CA ALA A 50 20.14 -4.68 4.22
C ALA A 50 18.78 -3.95 4.13
N CYS A 51 17.86 -4.21 5.05
CA CYS A 51 16.58 -3.50 5.11
C CYS A 51 16.77 -2.00 5.34
N LEU A 52 17.66 -1.61 6.27
CA LEU A 52 17.99 -0.20 6.50
C LEU A 52 18.62 0.44 5.25
N ALA A 53 19.52 -0.26 4.58
CA ALA A 53 20.11 0.20 3.34
C ALA A 53 19.03 0.42 2.26
N MET A 54 18.06 -0.50 2.11
CA MET A 54 16.95 -0.33 1.18
C MET A 54 16.08 0.89 1.54
N MET A 55 15.76 1.09 2.81
CA MET A 55 14.96 2.24 3.27
C MET A 55 15.62 3.59 2.93
N VAL A 56 16.95 3.65 2.88
CA VAL A 56 17.71 4.85 2.50
C VAL A 56 17.93 4.92 0.99
N VAL A 57 18.28 3.83 0.34
CA VAL A 57 18.64 3.82 -1.08
C VAL A 57 17.41 4.01 -1.99
N CYS A 58 16.25 3.44 -1.65
CA CYS A 58 15.02 3.61 -2.44
C CYS A 58 14.58 5.07 -2.63
N PRO A 59 14.45 5.90 -1.57
CA PRO A 59 14.12 7.31 -1.76
C PRO A 59 15.21 8.07 -2.54
N MET A 60 16.49 7.73 -2.31
CA MET A 60 17.62 8.35 -3.02
C MET A 60 17.62 8.02 -4.51
N ILE A 61 17.30 6.78 -4.89
CA ILE A 61 17.11 6.40 -6.30
C ILE A 61 15.94 7.20 -6.90
N THR A 62 14.83 7.34 -6.18
CA THR A 62 13.67 8.08 -6.69
C THR A 62 14.02 9.55 -6.96
N ILE A 63 14.75 10.20 -6.04
CA ILE A 63 15.24 11.57 -6.22
C ILE A 63 16.23 11.62 -7.40
N PHE A 64 17.15 10.68 -7.51
CA PHE A 64 18.11 10.62 -8.63
C PHE A 64 17.40 10.51 -9.99
N TRP A 65 16.35 9.68 -10.09
CA TRP A 65 15.53 9.56 -11.30
C TRP A 65 14.81 10.87 -11.62
N TRP A 66 14.18 11.49 -10.62
CA TRP A 66 13.52 12.78 -10.81
C TRP A 66 14.50 13.86 -11.26
N THR A 67 15.68 13.93 -10.65
CA THR A 67 16.76 14.86 -11.01
C THR A 67 17.25 14.62 -12.43
N SER A 68 17.41 13.35 -12.84
CA SER A 68 17.82 13.00 -14.20
C SER A 68 16.80 13.48 -15.23
N LEU A 69 15.51 13.29 -14.96
CA LEU A 69 14.42 13.74 -15.84
C LEU A 69 14.29 15.28 -15.88
N SER A 70 14.53 15.95 -14.76
CA SER A 70 14.27 17.40 -14.64
C SER A 70 15.45 18.28 -15.05
N HIS A 71 16.69 17.80 -14.85
CA HIS A 71 17.91 18.62 -15.02
C HIS A 71 18.90 18.08 -16.05
N TYR A 72 18.72 16.84 -16.52
CA TYR A 72 19.68 16.18 -17.45
C TYR A 72 18.98 15.58 -18.67
N ASP A 73 17.82 16.11 -19.08
CA ASP A 73 17.03 15.66 -20.23
C ASP A 73 16.73 14.14 -20.23
N GLY A 74 16.63 13.55 -19.03
CA GLY A 74 16.42 12.11 -18.84
C GLY A 74 17.67 11.24 -18.99
N SER A 75 18.86 11.81 -19.20
CA SER A 75 20.10 11.04 -19.29
C SER A 75 20.65 10.66 -17.90
N LEU A 76 20.52 9.38 -17.54
CA LEU A 76 21.11 8.80 -16.33
C LEU A 76 22.65 8.88 -16.30
N TYR A 77 23.29 8.81 -17.47
CA TYR A 77 24.75 8.89 -17.56
C TYR A 77 25.28 10.26 -17.11
N HIS A 78 24.77 11.33 -17.71
CA HIS A 78 25.14 12.71 -17.34
C HIS A 78 24.82 13.03 -15.88
N ALA A 79 23.66 12.61 -15.36
CA ALA A 79 23.33 12.75 -13.94
C ALA A 79 24.31 11.97 -13.04
N GLY A 80 24.68 10.75 -13.41
CA GLY A 80 25.65 9.93 -12.69
C GLY A 80 27.06 10.53 -12.68
N VAL A 81 27.53 11.02 -13.83
CA VAL A 81 28.82 11.72 -13.93
C VAL A 81 28.83 12.99 -13.07
N SER A 82 27.73 13.75 -13.07
CA SER A 82 27.59 14.94 -12.22
C SER A 82 27.61 14.58 -10.74
N MET A 83 26.90 13.51 -10.34
CA MET A 83 26.89 13.00 -8.97
C MET A 83 28.28 12.57 -8.49
N VAL A 84 29.07 11.90 -9.35
CA VAL A 84 30.45 11.51 -9.01
C VAL A 84 31.37 12.73 -8.89
N LYS A 85 31.23 13.73 -9.76
CA LYS A 85 32.05 14.96 -9.75
C LYS A 85 31.76 15.85 -8.54
N THR A 86 30.49 16.06 -8.23
CA THR A 86 30.04 16.93 -7.13
C THR A 86 30.09 16.22 -5.77
N GLY A 87 30.13 14.89 -5.78
CA GLY A 87 30.02 14.04 -4.59
C GLY A 87 28.55 13.71 -4.27
N LEU A 88 28.34 12.56 -3.63
CA LEU A 88 27.00 12.01 -3.39
C LEU A 88 26.14 12.94 -2.52
N ILE A 89 26.61 13.30 -1.32
CA ILE A 89 25.82 14.11 -0.39
C ILE A 89 25.51 15.51 -0.95
N PRO A 90 26.49 16.28 -1.47
CA PRO A 90 26.21 17.60 -2.03
C PRO A 90 25.28 17.54 -3.24
N PHE A 91 25.40 16.53 -4.10
CA PHE A 91 24.49 16.33 -5.22
C PHE A 91 23.03 16.20 -4.76
N PHE A 92 22.76 15.37 -3.76
CA PHE A 92 21.39 15.20 -3.27
C PHE A 92 20.87 16.45 -2.54
N ILE A 93 21.70 17.12 -1.73
CA ILE A 93 21.27 18.35 -1.05
C ILE A 93 20.87 19.44 -2.07
N GLN A 94 21.64 19.59 -3.15
CA GLN A 94 21.39 20.62 -4.17
C GLN A 94 20.19 20.30 -5.06
N ASN A 95 19.98 19.02 -5.39
CA ASN A 95 18.96 18.60 -6.34
C ASN A 95 17.66 18.11 -5.67
N THR A 96 17.57 18.04 -4.34
CA THR A 96 16.33 17.61 -3.69
C THR A 96 15.29 18.73 -3.75
N PRO A 97 14.12 18.52 -4.36
CA PRO A 97 13.07 19.53 -4.41
C PRO A 97 12.49 19.76 -3.01
N GLY A 98 12.27 21.03 -2.68
CA GLY A 98 11.57 21.42 -1.46
C GLY A 98 10.10 20.98 -1.49
N THR A 99 9.54 20.65 -0.33
CA THR A 99 8.10 20.41 -0.19
C THR A 99 7.42 21.72 0.20
N THR A 100 6.38 22.11 -0.53
CA THR A 100 5.60 23.33 -0.27
C THR A 100 4.29 23.01 0.46
N LEU A 101 3.79 23.93 1.28
CA LEU A 101 2.53 23.74 2.01
C LEU A 101 1.32 23.46 1.10
N PRO A 102 1.13 24.11 -0.06
CA PRO A 102 0.03 23.80 -0.97
C PRO A 102 0.02 22.35 -1.44
N VAL A 103 1.19 21.79 -1.75
CA VAL A 103 1.35 20.38 -2.17
C VAL A 103 0.95 19.44 -1.04
N VAL A 104 1.39 19.72 0.19
CA VAL A 104 1.00 18.94 1.38
C VAL A 104 -0.51 18.95 1.57
N THR A 105 -1.15 20.12 1.47
CA THR A 105 -2.60 20.26 1.60
C THR A 105 -3.33 19.48 0.52
N VAL A 106 -2.94 19.62 -0.75
CA VAL A 106 -3.55 18.89 -1.88
C VAL A 106 -3.43 17.37 -1.66
N TYR A 107 -2.25 16.88 -1.29
CA TYR A 107 -2.04 15.45 -1.02
C TYR A 107 -2.84 14.94 0.19
N ALA A 108 -2.93 15.73 1.25
CA ALA A 108 -3.72 15.38 2.43
C ALA A 108 -5.22 15.33 2.09
N CYS A 109 -5.75 16.33 1.38
CA CYS A 109 -7.13 16.34 0.89
C CYS A 109 -7.42 15.13 -0.01
N TRP A 110 -6.51 14.81 -0.94
CA TRP A 110 -6.61 13.62 -1.79
C TRP A 110 -6.67 12.33 -0.97
N THR A 111 -5.76 12.16 -0.01
CA THR A 111 -5.70 10.97 0.84
C THR A 111 -6.98 10.82 1.68
N LEU A 112 -7.44 11.92 2.29
CA LEU A 112 -8.70 11.95 3.06
C LEU A 112 -9.91 11.63 2.18
N SER A 113 -9.94 12.13 0.95
CA SER A 113 -11.00 11.81 -0.01
C SER A 113 -11.07 10.31 -0.26
N HIS A 114 -9.92 9.62 -0.38
CA HIS A 114 -9.88 8.18 -0.54
C HIS A 114 -10.34 7.41 0.69
N VAL A 115 -10.04 7.90 1.90
CA VAL A 115 -10.57 7.33 3.15
C VAL A 115 -12.09 7.44 3.21
N ILE A 116 -12.64 8.59 2.82
CA ILE A 116 -14.09 8.83 2.71
C ILE A 116 -14.69 7.87 1.68
N LEU A 117 -14.11 7.80 0.48
CA LEU A 117 -14.60 6.93 -0.58
C LEU A 117 -14.61 5.46 -0.16
N TYR A 118 -13.52 4.97 0.44
CA TYR A 118 -13.48 3.60 0.96
C TYR A 118 -14.58 3.36 2.01
N SER A 119 -14.80 4.30 2.92
CA SER A 119 -15.76 4.18 4.01
C SER A 119 -17.21 4.19 3.52
N PHE A 120 -17.57 5.11 2.61
CA PHE A 120 -18.96 5.37 2.25
C PHE A 120 -19.44 4.71 0.95
N LEU A 121 -18.59 4.49 -0.05
CA LEU A 121 -19.05 3.87 -1.32
C LEU A 121 -19.50 2.43 -1.09
N PRO A 122 -20.59 1.95 -1.73
CA PRO A 122 -20.98 0.56 -1.63
C PRO A 122 -19.87 -0.37 -2.14
N GLY A 123 -19.79 -1.56 -1.55
CA GLY A 123 -18.81 -2.57 -1.91
C GLY A 123 -19.09 -3.90 -1.25
N THR A 124 -18.70 -4.97 -1.93
CA THR A 124 -18.86 -6.34 -1.41
C THR A 124 -17.88 -6.57 -0.27
N ARG A 125 -18.34 -7.23 0.80
CA ARG A 125 -17.47 -7.67 1.89
C ARG A 125 -16.90 -9.04 1.55
N CYS A 126 -15.58 -9.17 1.59
CA CYS A 126 -14.87 -10.41 1.35
C CYS A 126 -13.95 -10.72 2.52
N LYS A 127 -13.78 -12.02 2.82
CA LYS A 127 -12.87 -12.47 3.87
C LYS A 127 -11.47 -12.61 3.29
N GLY A 128 -10.47 -12.15 4.03
CA GLY A 128 -9.07 -12.32 3.70
C GLY A 128 -8.56 -13.71 4.02
N GLN A 129 -7.25 -13.86 3.96
CA GLN A 129 -6.57 -15.07 4.42
C GLN A 129 -6.61 -15.14 5.96
N LEU A 130 -6.69 -16.36 6.49
CA LEU A 130 -6.55 -16.61 7.91
C LEU A 130 -5.15 -16.19 8.39
N THR A 131 -5.08 -15.42 9.48
CA THR A 131 -3.79 -15.05 10.10
C THR A 131 -3.17 -16.25 10.83
N PRO A 132 -1.86 -16.22 11.13
CA PRO A 132 -1.21 -17.22 11.98
C PRO A 132 -1.92 -17.51 13.29
N ALA A 133 -2.52 -16.50 13.91
CA ALA A 133 -3.25 -16.67 15.16
C ALA A 133 -4.74 -17.04 14.98
N GLY A 134 -5.19 -17.28 13.73
CA GLY A 134 -6.55 -17.72 13.44
C GLY A 134 -7.56 -16.60 13.25
N ASN A 135 -7.13 -15.35 13.11
CA ASN A 135 -8.04 -14.23 12.82
C ASN A 135 -8.42 -14.22 11.34
N LEU A 136 -9.71 -14.04 11.05
CA LEU A 136 -10.24 -13.95 9.69
C LEU A 136 -10.75 -12.53 9.44
N LEU A 137 -9.94 -11.71 8.75
CA LEU A 137 -10.25 -10.30 8.55
C LEU A 137 -11.24 -10.09 7.40
N GLU A 138 -12.19 -9.19 7.60
CA GLU A 138 -13.16 -8.79 6.57
C GLU A 138 -12.75 -7.48 5.90
N TYR A 139 -12.76 -7.46 4.57
CA TYR A 139 -12.37 -6.32 3.76
C TYR A 139 -13.52 -5.88 2.87
N LYS A 140 -13.64 -4.56 2.67
CA LYS A 140 -14.59 -3.98 1.72
C LYS A 140 -13.91 -3.83 0.37
N ILE A 141 -14.47 -4.45 -0.66
CA ILE A 141 -13.95 -4.35 -2.01
C ILE A 141 -14.80 -3.33 -2.79
N ASN A 142 -14.32 -2.08 -2.82
CA ASN A 142 -14.91 -1.00 -3.62
C ASN A 142 -13.87 -0.21 -4.44
N GLY A 143 -12.66 -0.74 -4.60
CA GLY A 143 -11.54 -0.01 -5.22
C GLY A 143 -11.82 0.48 -6.64
N PHE A 144 -12.48 -0.32 -7.48
CA PHE A 144 -12.82 0.08 -8.84
C PHE A 144 -13.82 1.24 -8.87
N LEU A 145 -14.89 1.16 -8.06
CA LEU A 145 -15.87 2.24 -7.94
C LEU A 145 -15.21 3.51 -7.37
N ALA A 146 -14.37 3.37 -6.35
CA ALA A 146 -13.63 4.49 -5.77
C ALA A 146 -12.71 5.18 -6.78
N CYS A 147 -12.07 4.41 -7.68
CA CYS A 147 -11.24 4.94 -8.76
C CYS A 147 -12.06 5.75 -9.78
N ILE A 148 -13.21 5.21 -10.23
CA ILE A 148 -14.09 5.95 -11.16
C ILE A 148 -14.59 7.25 -10.52
N VAL A 149 -15.06 7.18 -9.27
CA VAL A 149 -15.58 8.35 -8.57
C VAL A 149 -14.48 9.39 -8.34
N SER A 150 -13.27 8.99 -7.99
CA SER A 150 -12.16 9.94 -7.78
C SER A 150 -11.73 10.63 -9.08
N LEU A 151 -11.71 9.91 -10.21
CA LEU A 151 -11.44 10.50 -11.53
C LEU A 151 -12.53 11.48 -11.96
N LEU A 152 -13.81 11.11 -11.78
CA LEU A 152 -14.94 12.00 -12.08
C LEU A 152 -14.92 13.24 -11.20
N LEU A 153 -14.60 13.10 -9.91
CA LEU A 153 -14.47 14.22 -8.99
C LEU A 153 -13.33 15.16 -9.40
N ALA A 154 -12.15 14.62 -9.74
CA ALA A 154 -11.03 15.41 -10.20
C ALA A 154 -11.34 16.15 -11.51
N GLY A 155 -11.98 15.48 -12.47
CA GLY A 155 -12.44 16.10 -13.72
C GLY A 155 -13.49 17.18 -13.50
N ALA A 156 -14.45 16.96 -12.60
CA ALA A 156 -15.46 17.95 -12.25
C ALA A 156 -14.83 19.19 -11.58
N LEU A 157 -13.93 18.99 -10.60
CA LEU A 157 -13.21 20.09 -9.95
C LEU A 157 -12.43 20.95 -10.96
N HIS A 158 -11.82 20.31 -11.96
CA HIS A 158 -11.15 21.01 -13.04
C HIS A 158 -12.12 21.77 -13.95
N TYR A 159 -13.20 21.12 -14.38
CA TYR A 159 -14.22 21.73 -15.24
C TYR A 159 -14.86 22.97 -14.61
N TYR A 160 -15.15 22.93 -13.30
CA TYR A 160 -15.69 24.08 -12.56
C TYR A 160 -14.64 25.12 -12.17
N GLY A 161 -13.37 24.94 -12.57
CA GLY A 161 -12.28 25.87 -12.27
C GLY A 161 -11.87 25.91 -10.79
N LEU A 162 -12.28 24.92 -9.99
CA LEU A 162 -11.95 24.85 -8.55
C LEU A 162 -10.54 24.31 -8.31
N PHE A 163 -10.02 23.50 -9.22
CA PHE A 163 -8.66 22.94 -9.13
C PHE A 163 -8.02 22.78 -10.51
N ASP A 164 -6.83 23.34 -10.71
CA ASP A 164 -6.06 23.11 -11.93
C ASP A 164 -5.27 21.79 -11.82
N LEU A 165 -5.60 20.83 -12.68
CA LEU A 165 -4.89 19.55 -12.76
C LEU A 165 -3.41 19.74 -13.11
N ALA A 166 -3.05 20.82 -13.83
CA ALA A 166 -1.65 21.11 -14.14
C ALA A 166 -0.81 21.42 -12.89
N PHE A 167 -1.44 21.80 -11.77
CA PHE A 167 -0.76 22.00 -10.48
C PHE A 167 0.08 20.78 -10.09
N VAL A 168 -0.43 19.56 -10.34
CA VAL A 168 0.27 18.31 -10.01
C VAL A 168 1.54 18.16 -10.84
N ALA A 169 1.47 18.42 -12.15
CA ALA A 169 2.61 18.33 -13.04
C ALA A 169 3.66 19.41 -12.73
N GLN A 170 3.22 20.64 -12.45
CA GLN A 170 4.10 21.76 -12.11
C GLN A 170 4.85 21.54 -10.79
N ASN A 171 4.24 20.85 -9.83
CA ASN A 171 4.82 20.61 -8.50
C ASN A 171 5.31 19.15 -8.31
N TRP A 172 5.54 18.42 -9.41
CA TRP A 172 5.86 16.99 -9.34
C TRP A 172 7.06 16.68 -8.44
N GLY A 173 8.09 17.53 -8.46
CA GLY A 173 9.25 17.38 -7.57
C GLY A 173 8.88 17.42 -6.09
N SER A 174 8.05 18.39 -5.67
CA SER A 174 7.55 18.47 -4.30
C SER A 174 6.72 17.25 -3.92
N PHE A 175 5.92 16.71 -4.85
CA PHE A 175 5.18 15.46 -4.62
C PHE A 175 6.11 14.25 -4.43
N VAL A 176 7.15 14.11 -5.25
CA VAL A 176 8.14 13.03 -5.09
C VAL A 176 8.79 13.08 -3.70
N CYS A 177 9.18 14.25 -3.23
CA CYS A 177 9.74 14.44 -1.89
C CYS A 177 8.71 14.09 -0.81
N LEU A 178 7.49 14.62 -0.93
CA LEU A 178 6.40 14.39 0.00
C LEU A 178 6.01 12.90 0.11
N PHE A 179 5.94 12.16 -1.00
CA PHE A 179 5.60 10.74 -0.99
C PHE A 179 6.62 9.90 -0.23
N ASN A 180 7.92 10.21 -0.38
CA ASN A 180 8.98 9.54 0.35
C ASN A 180 8.89 9.82 1.86
N ILE A 181 8.70 11.09 2.23
CA ILE A 181 8.50 11.49 3.64
C ILE A 181 7.26 10.80 4.22
N TYR A 182 6.14 10.87 3.50
CA TYR A 182 4.87 10.28 3.93
C TYR A 182 4.97 8.77 4.11
N GLY A 183 5.60 8.05 3.17
CA GLY A 183 5.77 6.59 3.27
C GLY A 183 6.56 6.17 4.51
N LEU A 184 7.66 6.87 4.81
CA LEU A 184 8.47 6.61 6.01
C LEU A 184 7.71 6.97 7.30
N LEU A 185 7.03 8.12 7.33
CA LEU A 185 6.22 8.53 8.48
C LEU A 185 5.06 7.56 8.74
N LEU A 186 4.36 7.11 7.70
CA LEU A 186 3.26 6.17 7.82
C LEU A 186 3.74 4.81 8.35
N ALA A 187 4.88 4.31 7.86
CA ALA A 187 5.50 3.10 8.38
C ALA A 187 5.87 3.25 9.87
N LEU A 188 6.42 4.40 10.27
CA LEU A 188 6.72 4.70 11.67
C LEU A 188 5.45 4.73 12.54
N VAL A 189 4.38 5.36 12.06
CA VAL A 189 3.08 5.39 12.75
C VAL A 189 2.53 3.98 12.96
N PHE A 190 2.60 3.11 11.95
CA PHE A 190 2.17 1.71 12.11
C PHE A 190 3.08 0.91 13.03
N TYR A 191 4.39 1.15 12.99
CA TYR A 191 5.32 0.55 13.93
C TYR A 191 4.98 0.94 15.38
N ILE A 192 4.74 2.23 15.65
CA ILE A 192 4.32 2.71 16.97
C ILE A 192 2.97 2.12 17.37
N LYS A 193 1.98 2.13 16.47
CA LYS A 193 0.66 1.52 16.73
C LYS A 193 0.77 0.04 17.12
N ALA A 194 1.65 -0.72 16.47
CA ALA A 194 1.88 -2.13 16.80
C ALA A 194 2.42 -2.34 18.23
N HIS A 195 3.14 -1.36 18.78
CA HIS A 195 3.64 -1.41 20.16
C HIS A 195 2.60 -0.91 21.18
N VAL A 196 1.91 0.18 20.87
CA VAL A 196 1.04 0.89 21.83
C VAL A 196 -0.39 0.33 21.87
N SER A 197 -0.96 -0.01 20.71
CA SER A 197 -2.35 -0.46 20.61
C SER A 197 -2.52 -1.44 19.43
N PRO A 198 -2.02 -2.68 19.58
CA PRO A 198 -2.23 -3.73 18.60
C PRO A 198 -3.70 -4.17 18.60
N THR A 199 -4.29 -4.31 17.42
CA THR A 199 -5.66 -4.85 17.27
C THR A 199 -5.69 -6.36 17.54
N HIS A 200 -4.64 -7.07 17.11
CA HIS A 200 -4.43 -8.50 17.30
C HIS A 200 -3.02 -8.71 17.87
N PRO A 201 -2.82 -8.63 19.20
CA PRO A 201 -1.52 -8.80 19.85
C PRO A 201 -0.81 -10.11 19.47
N GLU A 202 -1.57 -11.16 19.25
CA GLU A 202 -1.15 -12.52 18.88
C GLU A 202 -0.58 -12.62 17.46
N ASP A 203 -0.94 -11.72 16.55
CA ASP A 203 -0.43 -11.69 15.17
C ASP A 203 0.81 -10.79 15.00
N ARG A 204 1.23 -10.13 16.07
CA ARG A 204 2.36 -9.22 16.06
C ARG A 204 3.68 -9.99 16.05
N LYS A 205 4.60 -9.59 15.17
CA LYS A 205 5.93 -10.19 15.10
C LYS A 205 7.02 -9.13 15.00
N PHE A 206 7.82 -8.95 16.05
CA PHE A 206 8.97 -8.04 16.05
C PHE A 206 10.26 -8.70 15.59
N SER A 207 11.18 -7.87 15.10
CA SER A 207 12.55 -8.30 14.76
C SER A 207 13.33 -8.58 16.05
N GLY A 208 14.02 -9.72 16.13
CA GLY A 208 14.80 -10.13 17.31
C GLY A 208 14.08 -11.03 18.32
N GLU A 209 12.76 -11.21 18.20
CA GLU A 209 12.03 -12.21 18.98
C GLU A 209 12.22 -13.61 18.39
N ASN A 210 12.59 -14.58 19.23
CA ASN A 210 12.69 -15.99 18.86
C ASN A 210 11.32 -16.63 19.06
N TYR A 211 10.62 -16.93 17.97
CA TYR A 211 9.39 -17.74 18.01
C TYR A 211 9.79 -19.21 18.04
N LYS A 212 9.42 -19.92 19.12
CA LYS A 212 9.51 -21.39 19.19
C LYS A 212 8.23 -22.01 18.63
#